data_AF-A0A7V9E2U6-F1
#
_entry.id   AF-A0A7V9E2U6-F1
#
_cell.length_a   1.000
_cell.length_b   1.000
_cell.length_c   1.000
_cell.angle_alpha   90.00
_cell.angle_beta   90.00
_cell.angle_gamma   90.00
#
_symmetry.space_group_name_H-M   'P 1'
#
loop_
_entity.id
_entity.type
_entity.pdbx_description
1 polymer ?
#
loop_
_entity_poly.entity_id
_entity_poly.type
_entity_poly.pdbx_seq_one_letter_code
_entity_poly.pdbx_strand_id
1 'polypeptide(L)'
;MTEKIDVTDKAETDSVSESENPAIPSPKVKGTRPRTNRDWWPNQPDLQVLNRPDPRSNPLGADFVYAEAFAALDVEALKQDLLDVMTASQEWWPADYGHYGPLFIRMSWHAAGTYRIADGRGGGGSGAQRFAPLNSWPDNANLDKARRLLWPIKQKYGRALSWADLLVLAGNVAMESMGFTTFGFGFGREDTWQPEEIFWGSEDTWLGDERYSGDRELSGPLGAVQMGLIYVNPEGPNGQPDPMGSARDIRDTFARMAMNDEETVALIAGGHTFGKTHGAGDPSLVGTEPEGCPVQHQGLGWKNEFGSG
;
A
#
# COMPACT_ATOMS: atom_id res chain seq x y z
N MET A 1 -74.30 -30.20 0.57
CA MET A 1 -73.50 -29.89 1.78
C MET A 1 -72.11 -30.41 1.51
N THR A 2 -71.29 -29.54 0.99
CA THR A 2 -69.92 -29.78 0.55
C THR A 2 -69.13 -28.67 1.23
N GLU A 3 -68.24 -29.05 2.14
CA GLU A 3 -67.33 -28.13 2.81
C GLU A 3 -66.53 -27.37 1.75
N LYS A 4 -66.65 -26.05 1.77
CA LYS A 4 -65.73 -25.17 1.04
C LYS A 4 -64.41 -25.19 1.79
N ILE A 5 -63.41 -25.83 1.19
CA ILE A 5 -62.02 -25.59 1.55
C ILE A 5 -61.70 -24.19 1.03
N ASP A 6 -61.42 -23.28 1.96
CA ASP A 6 -60.92 -21.94 1.68
C ASP A 6 -59.45 -22.06 1.24
N VAL A 7 -59.24 -21.98 -0.07
CA VAL A 7 -57.93 -21.87 -0.70
C VAL A 7 -57.73 -20.41 -1.06
N THR A 8 -57.56 -19.57 -0.04
CA THR A 8 -57.07 -18.20 -0.20
C THR A 8 -55.55 -18.24 -0.26
N ASP A 9 -55.08 -18.34 -1.50
CA ASP A 9 -53.92 -17.63 -2.05
C ASP A 9 -52.68 -17.46 -1.14
N LYS A 10 -51.80 -18.45 -1.20
CA LYS A 10 -50.35 -18.23 -1.20
C LYS A 10 -49.84 -18.59 -2.59
N ALA A 11 -49.59 -17.64 -3.49
CA ALA A 11 -48.64 -17.84 -4.61
C ALA A 11 -48.34 -16.62 -5.50
N GLU A 12 -48.82 -15.41 -5.25
CA GLU A 12 -48.31 -14.22 -5.96
C GLU A 12 -47.27 -13.51 -5.09
N THR A 13 -46.00 -13.84 -5.31
CA THR A 13 -44.86 -13.33 -4.55
C THR A 13 -44.44 -11.94 -5.02
N ASP A 14 -44.56 -10.94 -4.15
CA ASP A 14 -43.69 -9.77 -4.14
C ASP A 14 -42.84 -9.80 -2.88
N SER A 15 -41.52 -9.85 -3.08
CA SER A 15 -40.51 -9.74 -2.03
C SER A 15 -40.78 -8.53 -1.13
N VAL A 16 -40.92 -8.77 0.17
CA VAL A 16 -40.76 -7.76 1.23
C VAL A 16 -39.80 -8.31 2.28
N SER A 17 -38.52 -8.28 1.93
CA SER A 17 -37.43 -8.40 2.91
C SER A 17 -37.41 -7.12 3.75
N GLU A 18 -37.80 -7.21 5.02
CA GLU A 18 -37.62 -6.14 6.00
C GLU A 18 -36.18 -6.13 6.53
N SER A 19 -35.21 -5.82 5.66
CA SER A 19 -33.85 -5.51 6.06
C SER A 19 -33.64 -4.00 6.03
N GLU A 20 -34.16 -3.31 7.05
CA GLU A 20 -33.61 -2.01 7.42
C GLU A 20 -32.14 -2.22 7.81
N ASN A 21 -31.22 -1.57 7.10
CA ASN A 21 -29.79 -1.71 7.34
C ASN A 21 -29.39 -0.74 8.46
N PRO A 22 -29.15 -1.19 9.71
CA PRO A 22 -28.73 -0.30 10.78
C PRO A 22 -27.30 0.18 10.52
N ALA A 23 -26.97 1.36 11.05
CA ALA A 23 -25.63 1.95 10.98
C ALA A 23 -24.54 0.90 11.31
N ILE A 24 -23.60 0.72 10.38
CA ILE A 24 -22.49 -0.23 10.46
C ILE A 24 -21.54 0.24 11.57
N PRO A 25 -21.41 -0.48 12.70
CA PRO A 25 -20.43 -0.13 13.72
C PRO A 25 -19.03 -0.46 13.23
N SER A 26 -18.04 0.33 13.64
CA SER A 26 -16.62 0.07 13.42
C SER A 26 -16.23 -1.36 13.86
N PRO A 27 -15.27 -2.01 13.18
CA PRO A 27 -14.83 -3.36 13.51
C PRO A 27 -14.51 -3.51 15.00
N LYS A 28 -15.17 -4.44 15.68
CA LYS A 28 -14.81 -4.81 17.07
C LYS A 28 -13.91 -6.04 17.03
N VAL A 29 -12.78 -5.96 17.74
CA VAL A 29 -11.81 -7.05 17.89
C VAL A 29 -12.51 -8.33 18.33
N LYS A 30 -12.57 -9.34 17.45
CA LYS A 30 -13.14 -10.66 17.75
C LYS A 30 -12.08 -11.52 18.46
N GLY A 31 -12.28 -11.73 19.76
CA GLY A 31 -11.49 -12.63 20.61
C GLY A 31 -10.21 -11.97 21.15
N THR A 32 -10.05 -11.98 22.48
CA THR A 32 -8.78 -11.56 23.07
C THR A 32 -7.74 -12.63 22.74
N ARG A 33 -6.75 -12.28 21.91
CA ARG A 33 -5.51 -13.06 21.82
C ARG A 33 -4.97 -13.31 23.25
N PRO A 34 -4.23 -14.41 23.50
CA PRO A 34 -3.60 -14.61 24.80
C PRO A 34 -2.87 -13.34 25.25
N ARG A 35 -3.10 -12.96 26.52
CA ARG A 35 -2.40 -11.80 27.11
C ARG A 35 -0.90 -12.07 27.10
N THR A 36 -0.16 -11.06 26.72
CA THR A 36 1.30 -10.99 26.73
C THR A 36 1.75 -10.09 27.88
N ASN A 37 3.06 -10.04 28.17
CA ASN A 37 3.60 -9.15 29.19
C ASN A 37 3.25 -7.67 28.95
N ARG A 38 3.19 -7.25 27.67
CA ARG A 38 2.80 -5.88 27.30
C ARG A 38 1.37 -5.52 27.67
N ASP A 39 0.46 -6.49 27.72
CA ASP A 39 -0.92 -6.24 28.13
C ASP A 39 -1.02 -5.95 29.65
N TRP A 40 -0.02 -6.36 30.44
CA TRP A 40 0.07 -6.07 31.87
C TRP A 40 0.95 -4.86 32.18
N TRP A 41 2.05 -4.69 31.44
CA TRP A 41 3.01 -3.60 31.60
C TRP A 41 3.22 -2.88 30.26
N PRO A 42 2.26 -2.05 29.83
CA PRO A 42 2.30 -1.41 28.51
C PRO A 42 3.51 -0.47 28.32
N ASN A 43 4.03 0.08 29.41
CA ASN A 43 5.19 0.98 29.40
C ASN A 43 6.53 0.27 29.69
N GLN A 44 6.55 -1.07 29.74
CA GLN A 44 7.80 -1.81 29.90
C GLN A 44 8.69 -1.61 28.65
N PRO A 45 10.01 -1.35 28.81
CA PRO A 45 10.92 -1.27 27.67
C PRO A 45 10.85 -2.52 26.80
N ASP A 46 10.66 -2.33 25.49
CA ASP A 46 10.64 -3.42 24.52
C ASP A 46 12.05 -3.71 24.01
N LEU A 47 12.62 -4.84 24.44
CA LEU A 47 13.95 -5.27 23.99
C LEU A 47 13.90 -6.02 22.65
N GLN A 48 12.72 -6.36 22.13
CA GLN A 48 12.60 -7.07 20.85
C GLN A 48 13.16 -6.24 19.69
N VAL A 49 13.13 -4.90 19.79
CA VAL A 49 13.67 -3.99 18.78
C VAL A 49 15.17 -4.19 18.51
N LEU A 50 15.92 -4.75 19.47
CA LEU A 50 17.37 -4.97 19.35
C LEU A 50 17.74 -6.25 18.57
N ASN A 51 16.76 -7.13 18.31
CA ASN A 51 16.97 -8.39 17.60
C ASN A 51 16.22 -8.41 16.25
N ARG A 52 16.05 -7.23 15.64
CA ARG A 52 15.30 -7.05 14.40
C ARG A 52 16.24 -6.50 13.32
N PRO A 53 16.27 -7.07 12.10
CA PRO A 53 15.62 -8.32 11.71
C PRO A 53 16.22 -9.55 12.43
N ASP A 54 15.38 -10.49 12.86
CA ASP A 54 15.86 -11.72 13.52
C ASP A 54 16.60 -12.57 12.47
N PRO A 55 17.88 -12.92 12.67
CA PRO A 55 18.63 -13.71 11.68
C PRO A 55 17.95 -15.04 11.32
N ARG A 56 17.16 -15.61 12.23
CA ARG A 56 16.42 -16.87 11.99
C ARG A 56 15.23 -16.70 11.05
N SER A 57 14.79 -15.46 10.81
CA SER A 57 13.74 -15.17 9.82
C SER A 57 14.27 -15.22 8.38
N ASN A 58 15.58 -15.13 8.17
CA ASN A 58 16.18 -15.11 6.83
C ASN A 58 16.22 -16.54 6.22
N PRO A 59 15.43 -16.82 5.18
CA PRO A 59 15.41 -18.13 4.54
C PRO A 59 16.60 -18.37 3.60
N LEU A 60 17.39 -17.34 3.28
CA LEU A 60 18.53 -17.46 2.36
C LEU A 60 19.81 -17.95 3.05
N GLY A 61 19.83 -17.99 4.37
CA GLY A 61 21.00 -18.36 5.18
C GLY A 61 21.97 -17.19 5.37
N ALA A 62 22.83 -17.31 6.38
CA ALA A 62 23.78 -16.27 6.75
C ALA A 62 24.92 -16.06 5.73
N ASP A 63 25.20 -17.09 4.92
CA ASP A 63 26.29 -17.07 3.93
C ASP A 63 25.84 -16.51 2.57
N PHE A 64 24.58 -16.11 2.41
CA PHE A 64 24.08 -15.54 1.17
C PHE A 64 24.52 -14.07 1.02
N VAL A 65 25.20 -13.77 -0.08
CA VAL A 65 25.65 -12.40 -0.42
C VAL A 65 24.85 -11.90 -1.63
N TYR A 66 23.94 -10.94 -1.40
CA TYR A 66 23.05 -10.45 -2.47
C TYR A 66 23.82 -9.81 -3.62
N ALA A 67 24.87 -9.03 -3.32
CA ALA A 67 25.69 -8.38 -4.35
C ALA A 67 26.30 -9.38 -5.35
N GLU A 68 26.74 -10.56 -4.88
CA GLU A 68 27.26 -11.63 -5.74
C GLU A 68 26.15 -12.29 -6.58
N ALA A 69 24.99 -12.53 -5.96
CA ALA A 69 23.83 -13.07 -6.67
C ALA A 69 23.33 -12.11 -7.77
N PHE A 70 23.29 -10.81 -7.47
CA PHE A 70 22.93 -9.75 -8.41
C PHE A 70 23.95 -9.60 -9.53
N ALA A 71 25.26 -9.75 -9.27
CA ALA A 71 26.29 -9.61 -10.30
C ALA A 71 26.14 -10.60 -11.47
N ALA A 72 25.43 -11.72 -11.27
CA ALA A 72 25.12 -12.71 -12.31
C ALA A 72 23.78 -12.44 -13.05
N LEU A 73 23.04 -11.39 -12.66
CA LEU A 73 21.72 -11.07 -13.22
C LEU A 73 21.86 -10.39 -14.59
N ASP A 74 21.12 -10.89 -15.58
CA ASP A 74 20.95 -10.19 -16.86
C ASP A 74 19.93 -9.04 -16.70
N VAL A 75 20.45 -7.83 -16.51
CA VAL A 75 19.65 -6.62 -16.28
C VAL A 75 18.85 -6.23 -17.53
N GLU A 76 19.39 -6.44 -18.72
CA GLU A 76 18.69 -6.07 -19.95
C GLU A 76 17.52 -7.02 -20.21
N ALA A 77 17.71 -8.32 -19.96
CA ALA A 77 16.60 -9.28 -19.98
C ALA A 77 15.53 -8.94 -18.94
N LEU A 78 15.93 -8.54 -17.72
CA LEU A 78 14.99 -8.15 -16.67
C LEU A 78 14.16 -6.92 -17.09
N LYS A 79 14.80 -5.91 -17.67
CA LYS A 79 14.09 -4.74 -18.20
C LYS A 79 13.13 -5.13 -19.31
N GLN A 80 13.53 -6.00 -20.22
CA GLN A 80 12.64 -6.48 -21.27
C GLN A 80 11.42 -7.22 -20.71
N ASP A 81 11.61 -8.12 -19.74
CA ASP A 81 10.47 -8.81 -19.13
C ASP A 81 9.52 -7.84 -18.39
N LEU A 82 10.05 -6.77 -17.79
CA LEU A 82 9.24 -5.72 -17.17
C LEU A 82 8.39 -4.99 -18.21
N LEU A 83 8.95 -4.67 -19.38
CA LEU A 83 8.21 -4.08 -20.50
C LEU A 83 7.09 -5.01 -20.99
N ASP A 84 7.37 -6.31 -21.08
CA ASP A 84 6.39 -7.32 -21.48
C ASP A 84 5.24 -7.40 -20.47
N VAL A 85 5.55 -7.46 -19.17
CA VAL A 85 4.52 -7.47 -18.10
C VAL A 85 3.67 -6.21 -18.12
N MET A 86 4.24 -5.04 -18.41
CA MET A 86 3.48 -3.78 -18.43
C MET A 86 2.34 -3.78 -19.45
N THR A 87 2.45 -4.54 -20.55
CA THR A 87 1.42 -4.60 -21.60
C THR A 87 0.63 -5.91 -21.63
N ALA A 88 1.04 -6.90 -20.83
CA ALA A 88 0.33 -8.17 -20.66
C ALA A 88 -0.81 -8.06 -19.64
N SER A 89 -1.90 -7.38 -20.02
CA SER A 89 -3.10 -7.23 -19.19
C SER A 89 -3.62 -8.58 -18.66
N GLN A 90 -4.09 -8.58 -17.41
CA GLN A 90 -4.54 -9.77 -16.69
C GLN A 90 -6.03 -9.65 -16.38
N GLU A 91 -6.80 -10.72 -16.59
CA GLU A 91 -8.26 -10.68 -16.39
C GLU A 91 -8.67 -10.31 -14.96
N TRP A 92 -7.89 -10.70 -13.96
CA TRP A 92 -8.17 -10.44 -12.54
C TRP A 92 -7.85 -9.01 -12.09
N TRP A 93 -7.11 -8.25 -12.91
CA TRP A 93 -6.88 -6.82 -12.68
C TRP A 93 -6.51 -6.13 -14.00
N PRO A 94 -7.47 -5.85 -14.90
CA PRO A 94 -7.17 -5.36 -16.23
C PRO A 94 -6.38 -4.05 -16.25
N ALA A 95 -5.42 -3.93 -17.16
CA ALA A 95 -4.58 -2.75 -17.30
C ALA A 95 -5.38 -1.56 -17.86
N ASP A 96 -5.38 -0.43 -17.15
CA ASP A 96 -5.86 0.83 -17.70
C ASP A 96 -5.09 1.17 -18.98
N TYR A 97 -5.82 1.53 -20.03
CA TYR A 97 -5.24 1.87 -21.34
C TYR A 97 -4.33 0.77 -21.94
N GLY A 98 -4.47 -0.48 -21.47
CA GLY A 98 -3.61 -1.60 -21.88
C GLY A 98 -2.17 -1.51 -21.38
N HIS A 99 -1.88 -0.67 -20.37
CA HIS A 99 -0.52 -0.48 -19.87
C HIS A 99 -0.47 -0.26 -18.33
N TYR A 100 0.20 -1.15 -17.58
CA TYR A 100 0.35 -1.05 -16.12
C TYR A 100 1.41 -0.04 -15.65
N GLY A 101 2.18 0.54 -16.58
CA GLY A 101 3.25 1.50 -16.25
C GLY A 101 2.87 2.55 -15.20
N PRO A 102 1.75 3.28 -15.33
CA PRO A 102 1.37 4.26 -14.32
C PRO A 102 1.09 3.66 -12.93
N LEU A 103 0.53 2.45 -12.87
CA LEU A 103 0.34 1.73 -11.60
C LEU A 103 1.69 1.36 -10.97
N PHE A 104 2.68 0.96 -11.76
CA PHE A 104 4.03 0.68 -11.28
C PHE A 104 4.77 1.94 -10.83
N ILE A 105 4.58 3.07 -11.52
CA ILE A 105 5.09 4.38 -11.07
C ILE A 105 4.54 4.71 -9.68
N ARG A 106 3.22 4.60 -9.48
CA ARG A 106 2.61 4.79 -8.15
C ARG A 106 3.17 3.81 -7.12
N MET A 107 3.30 2.53 -7.46
CA MET A 107 3.84 1.51 -6.55
C MET A 107 5.26 1.86 -6.10
N SER A 108 6.15 2.22 -7.03
CA SER A 108 7.53 2.62 -6.73
C SER A 108 7.59 3.90 -5.92
N TRP A 109 6.77 4.90 -6.27
CA TRP A 109 6.62 6.14 -5.51
C TRP A 109 6.21 5.87 -4.06
N HIS A 110 5.18 5.05 -3.83
CA HIS A 110 4.71 4.71 -2.48
C HIS A 110 5.71 3.84 -1.72
N ALA A 111 6.53 3.04 -2.41
CA ALA A 111 7.58 2.25 -1.77
C ALA A 111 8.67 3.19 -1.22
N ALA A 112 9.09 4.18 -2.01
CA ALA A 112 10.10 5.16 -1.60
C ALA A 112 9.57 6.28 -0.68
N GLY A 113 8.30 6.66 -0.83
CA GLY A 113 7.71 7.85 -0.22
C GLY A 113 7.32 7.72 1.25
N THR A 114 7.75 6.67 1.95
CA THR A 114 7.57 6.57 3.41
C THR A 114 8.78 7.10 4.18
N TYR A 115 9.83 7.50 3.47
CA TYR A 115 11.09 7.97 4.04
C TYR A 115 10.94 9.28 4.82
N ARG A 116 11.66 9.45 5.93
CA ARG A 116 11.67 10.72 6.70
C ARG A 116 13.07 11.07 7.16
N ILE A 117 13.45 12.34 7.03
CA ILE A 117 14.80 12.82 7.36
C ILE A 117 15.10 12.79 8.86
N ALA A 118 14.07 12.93 9.69
CA ALA A 118 14.23 13.12 11.13
C ALA A 118 14.87 11.91 11.82
N ASP A 119 14.62 10.70 11.31
CA ASP A 119 15.16 9.47 11.88
C ASP A 119 15.64 8.45 10.83
N GLY A 120 15.58 8.78 9.54
CA GLY A 120 16.06 7.96 8.44
C GLY A 120 15.24 6.70 8.17
N ARG A 121 14.07 6.55 8.80
CA ARG A 121 13.20 5.38 8.63
C ARG A 121 12.28 5.50 7.42
N GLY A 122 11.75 4.36 6.99
CA GLY A 122 10.92 4.23 5.79
C GLY A 122 11.74 4.17 4.51
N GLY A 123 11.07 4.35 3.38
CA GLY A 123 11.67 4.30 2.05
C GLY A 123 11.70 2.90 1.43
N GLY A 124 12.21 2.85 0.19
CA GLY A 124 12.18 1.64 -0.64
C GLY A 124 13.30 0.63 -0.36
N GLY A 125 14.17 0.91 0.62
CA GLY A 125 15.45 0.22 0.82
C GLY A 125 15.35 -1.24 1.25
N SER A 126 14.23 -1.66 1.85
CA SER A 126 14.07 -2.98 2.48
C SER A 126 12.94 -3.82 1.87
N GLY A 127 12.23 -3.26 0.88
CA GLY A 127 11.03 -3.86 0.30
C GLY A 127 9.84 -3.89 1.27
N ALA A 128 9.82 -3.05 2.31
CA ALA A 128 8.84 -3.08 3.40
C ALA A 128 7.37 -2.96 2.96
N GLN A 129 7.09 -2.37 1.78
CA GLN A 129 5.73 -2.27 1.24
C GLN A 129 5.02 -3.63 1.06
N ARG A 130 5.77 -4.75 1.04
CA ARG A 130 5.19 -6.10 0.97
C ARG A 130 4.73 -6.67 2.32
N PHE A 131 5.03 -5.99 3.43
CA PHE A 131 4.66 -6.41 4.78
C PHE A 131 3.73 -5.40 5.45
N ALA A 132 3.09 -5.84 6.54
CA ALA A 132 2.40 -4.94 7.45
C ALA A 132 3.36 -3.87 8.04
N PRO A 133 2.88 -2.68 8.41
CA PRO A 133 1.52 -2.19 8.13
C PRO A 133 1.36 -1.66 6.70
N LEU A 134 2.46 -1.43 5.97
CA LEU A 134 2.47 -0.72 4.69
C LEU A 134 1.68 -1.45 3.60
N ASN A 135 1.68 -2.78 3.59
CA ASN A 135 0.90 -3.56 2.62
C ASN A 135 -0.61 -3.32 2.72
N SER A 136 -1.09 -2.71 3.81
CA SER A 136 -2.49 -2.54 4.17
C SER A 136 -2.87 -1.10 4.52
N TRP A 137 -1.94 -0.15 4.37
CA TRP A 137 -2.28 1.26 4.48
C TRP A 137 -3.34 1.66 3.44
N PRO A 138 -4.32 2.52 3.80
CA PRO A 138 -5.32 3.01 2.86
C PRO A 138 -4.71 3.60 1.59
N ASP A 139 -3.65 4.39 1.71
CA ASP A 139 -3.00 5.03 0.56
C ASP A 139 -2.23 4.03 -0.32
N ASN A 140 -2.00 2.80 0.16
CA ASN A 140 -1.44 1.70 -0.61
C ASN A 140 -2.50 0.77 -1.21
N ALA A 141 -3.78 1.17 -1.20
CA ALA A 141 -4.87 0.41 -1.81
C ALA A 141 -4.54 0.00 -3.25
N ASN A 142 -4.83 -1.26 -3.56
CA ASN A 142 -4.57 -1.95 -4.83
C ASN A 142 -3.09 -2.10 -5.23
N LEU A 143 -2.13 -1.64 -4.42
CA LEU A 143 -0.71 -1.93 -4.67
C LEU A 143 -0.36 -3.39 -4.36
N ASP A 144 -1.19 -4.12 -3.62
CA ASP A 144 -1.14 -5.58 -3.52
C ASP A 144 -1.31 -6.25 -4.91
N LYS A 145 -2.20 -5.73 -5.77
CA LYS A 145 -2.38 -6.20 -7.15
C LYS A 145 -1.15 -5.85 -7.98
N ALA A 146 -0.62 -4.62 -7.84
CA ALA A 146 0.62 -4.20 -8.52
C ALA A 146 1.81 -5.12 -8.20
N ARG A 147 2.04 -5.42 -6.91
CA ARG A 147 3.09 -6.35 -6.48
C ARG A 147 2.84 -7.77 -7.00
N ARG A 148 1.59 -8.22 -7.05
CA ARG A 148 1.22 -9.54 -7.58
C ARG A 148 1.50 -9.66 -9.09
N LEU A 149 1.30 -8.60 -9.86
CA LEU A 149 1.64 -8.56 -11.30
C LEU A 149 3.15 -8.75 -11.54
N LEU A 150 4.00 -8.34 -10.61
CA LEU A 150 5.46 -8.50 -10.69
C LEU A 150 5.97 -9.84 -10.16
N TRP A 151 5.12 -10.67 -9.56
CA TRP A 151 5.53 -11.98 -9.04
C TRP A 151 6.19 -12.89 -10.09
N PRO A 152 5.69 -13.02 -11.33
CA PRO A 152 6.35 -13.83 -12.35
C PRO A 152 7.79 -13.41 -12.64
N ILE A 153 8.08 -12.09 -12.59
CA ILE A 153 9.44 -11.56 -12.70
C ILE A 153 10.29 -12.02 -11.53
N LYS A 154 9.82 -11.81 -10.30
CA LYS A 154 10.52 -12.28 -9.09
C LYS A 154 10.75 -13.78 -9.11
N GLN A 155 9.79 -14.56 -9.61
CA GLN A 155 9.88 -16.00 -9.73
C GLN A 155 10.97 -16.43 -10.73
N LYS A 156 11.06 -15.77 -11.89
CA LYS A 156 12.07 -16.04 -12.92
C LYS A 156 13.49 -15.74 -12.45
N TYR A 157 13.69 -14.59 -11.80
CA TYR A 157 15.03 -14.13 -11.39
C TYR A 157 15.45 -14.58 -9.97
N GLY A 158 14.51 -15.10 -9.18
CA GLY A 158 14.79 -15.77 -7.91
C GLY A 158 15.60 -14.89 -6.96
N ARG A 159 16.68 -15.45 -6.40
CA ARG A 159 17.51 -14.78 -5.37
C ARG A 159 18.41 -13.67 -5.93
N ALA A 160 18.62 -13.62 -7.25
CA ALA A 160 19.46 -12.60 -7.89
C ALA A 160 18.76 -11.23 -8.00
N LEU A 161 17.45 -11.19 -7.71
CA LEU A 161 16.63 -9.97 -7.73
C LEU A 161 15.83 -9.89 -6.43
N SER A 162 16.09 -8.91 -5.58
CA SER A 162 15.29 -8.65 -4.39
C SER A 162 13.93 -8.04 -4.77
N TRP A 163 12.93 -8.20 -3.89
CA TRP A 163 11.71 -7.41 -4.00
C TRP A 163 12.02 -5.92 -3.82
N ALA A 164 12.91 -5.57 -2.90
CA ALA A 164 13.29 -4.17 -2.66
C ALA A 164 13.75 -3.45 -3.94
N ASP A 165 14.63 -4.07 -4.73
CA ASP A 165 15.05 -3.49 -6.03
C ASP A 165 13.93 -3.56 -7.06
N LEU A 166 13.23 -4.70 -7.19
CA LEU A 166 12.16 -4.87 -8.19
C LEU A 166 11.02 -3.85 -8.03
N LEU A 167 10.60 -3.55 -6.79
CA LEU A 167 9.51 -2.62 -6.53
C LEU A 167 9.82 -1.19 -6.98
N VAL A 168 11.09 -0.76 -6.93
CA VAL A 168 11.50 0.58 -7.37
C VAL A 168 11.88 0.57 -8.86
N LEU A 169 12.54 -0.49 -9.33
CA LEU A 169 12.92 -0.65 -10.73
C LEU A 169 11.70 -0.63 -11.66
N ALA A 170 10.59 -1.26 -11.26
CA ALA A 170 9.38 -1.32 -12.08
C ALA A 170 8.87 0.06 -12.49
N GLY A 171 8.86 1.04 -11.57
CA GLY A 171 8.49 2.42 -11.87
C GLY A 171 9.51 3.13 -12.75
N ASN A 172 10.80 2.87 -12.56
CA ASN A 172 11.85 3.43 -13.41
C ASN A 172 11.73 2.96 -14.86
N VAL A 173 11.56 1.64 -15.07
CA VAL A 173 11.34 1.07 -16.41
C VAL A 173 10.00 1.54 -17.00
N ALA A 174 8.97 1.73 -16.18
CA ALA A 174 7.68 2.23 -16.64
C ALA A 174 7.77 3.67 -17.17
N MET A 175 8.55 4.54 -16.53
CA MET A 175 8.80 5.88 -17.04
C MET A 175 9.53 5.83 -18.39
N GLU A 176 10.57 5.01 -18.51
CA GLU A 176 11.31 4.83 -19.76
C GLU A 176 10.43 4.28 -20.89
N SER A 177 9.58 3.30 -20.60
CA SER A 177 8.67 2.70 -21.58
C SER A 177 7.64 3.69 -22.12
N MET A 178 7.29 4.71 -21.33
CA MET A 178 6.33 5.75 -21.68
C MET A 178 7.00 7.05 -22.16
N GLY A 179 8.29 7.00 -22.52
CA GLY A 179 8.99 8.09 -23.20
C GLY A 179 9.70 9.09 -22.28
N PHE A 180 9.82 8.81 -20.99
CA PHE A 180 10.60 9.63 -20.06
C PHE A 180 11.96 8.97 -19.77
N THR A 181 13.04 9.60 -20.23
CA THR A 181 14.40 9.12 -19.94
C THR A 181 14.77 9.41 -18.48
N THR A 182 14.97 8.36 -17.69
CA THR A 182 15.39 8.49 -16.29
C THR A 182 16.88 8.81 -16.18
N PHE A 183 17.31 9.33 -15.03
CA PHE A 183 18.73 9.65 -14.79
C PHE A 183 19.61 8.39 -14.68
N GLY A 184 19.04 7.28 -14.23
CA GLY A 184 19.72 6.01 -14.01
C GLY A 184 19.12 5.24 -12.84
N PHE A 185 19.59 4.01 -12.63
CA PHE A 185 19.12 3.15 -11.55
C PHE A 185 20.27 2.39 -10.89
N GLY A 186 20.23 2.31 -9.56
CA GLY A 186 21.18 1.54 -8.75
C GLY A 186 20.46 0.36 -8.07
N PHE A 187 21.02 -0.83 -8.25
CA PHE A 187 20.64 -2.05 -7.53
C PHE A 187 21.43 -2.17 -6.22
N GLY A 188 21.03 -3.12 -5.37
CA GLY A 188 21.77 -3.48 -4.16
C GLY A 188 20.93 -3.44 -2.88
N ARG A 189 19.61 -3.22 -2.99
CA ARG A 189 18.71 -3.28 -1.83
C ARG A 189 18.45 -4.73 -1.47
N GLU A 190 18.80 -5.13 -0.26
CA GLU A 190 18.53 -6.49 0.23
C GLU A 190 17.10 -6.60 0.77
N ASP A 191 16.48 -7.77 0.57
CA ASP A 191 15.17 -8.06 1.15
C ASP A 191 15.27 -8.27 2.66
N THR A 192 14.32 -7.70 3.40
CA THR A 192 14.06 -8.06 4.80
C THR A 192 13.01 -9.16 4.89
N TRP A 193 12.96 -9.92 6.00
CA TRP A 193 12.09 -11.12 6.11
C TRP A 193 11.00 -11.01 7.15
N GLN A 194 10.84 -9.81 7.69
CA GLN A 194 9.88 -9.45 8.70
C GLN A 194 9.69 -7.93 8.65
N PRO A 195 8.51 -7.43 9.04
CA PRO A 195 8.27 -5.99 9.09
C PRO A 195 9.24 -5.29 10.04
N GLU A 196 9.60 -4.06 9.68
CA GLU A 196 10.28 -3.14 10.59
C GLU A 196 9.23 -2.44 11.47
N GLU A 197 9.47 -2.43 12.77
CA GLU A 197 8.63 -1.73 13.73
C GLU A 197 8.99 -0.24 13.75
N ILE A 198 8.21 0.56 13.02
CA ILE A 198 8.41 2.00 12.88
C ILE A 198 7.26 2.73 13.58
N PHE A 199 7.60 3.80 14.31
CA PHE A 199 6.60 4.70 14.88
C PHE A 199 6.00 5.61 13.78
N TRP A 200 4.81 5.23 13.29
CA TRP A 200 4.06 5.94 12.24
C TRP A 200 3.07 7.00 12.76
N GLY A 201 2.90 7.10 14.07
CA GLY A 201 1.94 7.97 14.74
C GLY A 201 1.29 7.26 15.94
N SER A 202 0.59 8.03 16.77
CA SER A 202 -0.10 7.52 17.96
C SER A 202 -1.57 7.17 17.71
N GLU A 203 -2.10 7.50 16.53
CA GLU A 203 -3.50 7.29 16.18
C GLU A 203 -3.86 5.80 16.17
N ASP A 204 -5.05 5.49 16.66
CA ASP A 204 -5.61 4.13 16.67
C ASP A 204 -6.56 3.85 15.48
N THR A 205 -6.76 4.84 14.62
CA THR A 205 -7.69 4.79 13.48
C THR A 205 -6.98 5.18 12.19
N TRP A 206 -7.21 4.41 11.12
CA TRP A 206 -6.73 4.77 9.78
C TRP A 206 -7.29 6.11 9.32
N LEU A 207 -6.45 6.93 8.71
CA LEU A 207 -6.73 8.32 8.35
C LEU A 207 -7.03 9.24 9.55
N GLY A 208 -6.78 8.78 10.77
CA GLY A 208 -6.81 9.61 11.97
C GLY A 208 -5.74 10.70 11.94
N ASP A 209 -6.04 11.80 12.63
CA ASP A 209 -5.14 12.93 12.85
C ASP A 209 -5.15 13.29 14.34
N GLU A 210 -4.09 12.88 15.05
CA GLU A 210 -3.77 13.34 16.41
C GLU A 210 -2.32 13.83 16.46
N ARG A 211 -1.84 14.38 15.34
CA ARG A 211 -0.41 14.63 15.10
C ARG A 211 -0.06 16.09 14.87
N TYR A 212 -1.04 17.00 14.95
CA TYR A 212 -0.80 18.43 14.86
C TYR A 212 -0.89 19.13 16.21
N SER A 213 -0.11 20.19 16.37
CA SER A 213 -0.21 21.14 17.47
C SER A 213 -0.04 22.58 16.98
N GLY A 214 -0.34 23.56 17.82
CA GLY A 214 -0.16 24.97 17.49
C GLY A 214 -0.87 25.38 16.19
N ASP A 215 -0.19 26.18 15.37
CA ASP A 215 -0.63 26.50 14.01
C ASP A 215 -0.11 25.43 13.03
N ARG A 216 -0.78 24.27 13.03
CA ARG A 216 -0.54 23.17 12.07
C ARG A 216 0.92 22.71 12.03
N GLU A 217 1.54 22.59 13.20
CA GLU A 217 2.88 22.01 13.37
C GLU A 217 2.78 20.49 13.49
N LEU A 218 3.29 19.77 12.50
CA LEU A 218 3.29 18.31 12.46
C LEU A 218 4.29 17.72 13.48
N SER A 219 3.82 16.74 14.26
CA SER A 219 4.52 16.19 15.42
C SER A 219 5.77 15.38 15.06
N GLY A 220 6.84 15.63 15.82
CA GLY A 220 8.01 14.78 15.91
C GLY A 220 8.60 14.39 14.54
N PRO A 221 8.97 13.10 14.35
CA PRO A 221 9.61 12.66 13.11
C PRO A 221 8.61 12.40 11.97
N LEU A 222 7.30 12.57 12.16
CA LEU A 222 6.28 12.21 11.19
C LEU A 222 6.44 13.00 9.89
N GLY A 223 6.12 12.37 8.76
CA GLY A 223 6.24 12.94 7.42
C GLY A 223 4.92 12.95 6.63
N ALA A 224 3.81 12.55 7.25
CA ALA A 224 2.50 12.48 6.62
C ALA A 224 1.41 13.12 7.49
N VAL A 225 0.40 13.72 6.87
CA VAL A 225 -0.64 14.50 7.56
C VAL A 225 -1.68 13.66 8.29
N GLN A 226 -1.84 12.39 7.93
CA GLN A 226 -2.76 11.44 8.57
C GLN A 226 -2.15 10.04 8.61
N MET A 227 -2.61 9.21 9.55
CA MET A 227 -2.16 7.82 9.66
C MET A 227 -2.55 7.03 8.41
N GLY A 228 -1.59 6.37 7.76
CA GLY A 228 -1.86 5.54 6.59
C GLY A 228 -1.81 6.28 5.24
N LEU A 229 -1.46 7.58 5.23
CA LEU A 229 -1.11 8.34 4.02
C LEU A 229 0.40 8.35 3.79
N ILE A 230 0.82 8.48 2.53
CA ILE A 230 2.23 8.66 2.18
C ILE A 230 2.67 10.10 2.51
N TYR A 231 1.95 11.13 2.05
CA TYR A 231 2.28 12.54 2.32
C TYR A 231 1.07 13.31 2.84
N VAL A 232 0.17 13.71 1.92
CA VAL A 232 -0.94 14.62 2.18
C VAL A 232 -2.27 13.99 1.78
N ASN A 233 -3.37 14.55 2.27
CA ASN A 233 -4.70 14.13 1.84
C ASN A 233 -5.02 14.69 0.44
N PRO A 234 -5.40 13.85 -0.54
CA PRO A 234 -5.68 14.29 -1.91
C PRO A 234 -6.90 15.22 -2.03
N GLU A 235 -7.80 15.22 -1.04
CA GLU A 235 -8.98 16.10 -0.97
C GLU A 235 -8.68 17.41 -0.22
N GLY A 236 -7.44 17.60 0.24
CA GLY A 236 -6.99 18.73 1.03
C GLY A 236 -7.08 18.49 2.55
N PRO A 237 -6.62 19.47 3.36
CA PRO A 237 -6.52 19.34 4.81
C PRO A 237 -7.79 18.80 5.46
N ASN A 238 -7.72 17.62 6.08
CA ASN A 238 -8.87 16.98 6.74
C ASN A 238 -10.09 16.79 5.82
N GLY A 239 -9.84 16.53 4.53
CA GLY A 239 -10.89 16.39 3.51
C GLY A 239 -11.52 17.72 3.08
N GLN A 240 -10.94 18.87 3.45
CA GLN A 240 -11.40 20.17 3.01
C GLN A 240 -10.71 20.56 1.71
N PRO A 241 -11.46 20.85 0.63
CA PRO A 241 -10.90 21.19 -0.69
C PRO A 241 -10.37 22.63 -0.72
N ASP A 242 -9.39 22.92 0.14
CA ASP A 242 -8.62 24.17 0.20
C ASP A 242 -7.23 23.95 -0.43
N PRO A 243 -7.00 24.44 -1.66
CA PRO A 243 -5.71 24.30 -2.32
C PRO A 243 -4.56 25.01 -1.60
N MET A 244 -4.82 26.10 -0.88
CA MET A 244 -3.78 26.84 -0.17
C MET A 244 -3.37 26.16 1.13
N GLY A 245 -4.34 25.61 1.87
CA GLY A 245 -4.07 24.69 2.95
C GLY A 245 -3.31 23.44 2.47
N SER A 246 -3.71 22.85 1.35
CA SER A 246 -3.02 21.68 0.77
C SER A 246 -1.57 22.02 0.37
N ALA A 247 -1.32 23.18 -0.25
CA ALA A 247 0.04 23.61 -0.59
C ALA A 247 0.95 23.79 0.64
N ARG A 248 0.40 24.19 1.79
CA ARG A 248 1.14 24.24 3.06
C ARG A 248 1.54 22.84 3.51
N ASP A 249 0.60 21.90 3.50
CA ASP A 249 0.85 20.50 3.88
C ASP A 249 1.85 19.81 2.96
N ILE A 250 1.72 20.04 1.65
CA ILE A 250 2.62 19.50 0.62
C ILE A 250 4.05 19.94 0.93
N ARG A 251 4.27 21.24 1.16
CA ARG A 251 5.60 21.75 1.47
C ARG A 251 6.17 21.15 2.75
N ASP A 252 5.40 21.08 3.84
CA ASP A 252 5.88 20.55 5.12
C ASP A 252 6.26 19.06 5.00
N THR A 253 5.35 18.26 4.45
CA THR A 253 5.56 16.80 4.30
C THR A 253 6.70 16.46 3.35
N PHE A 254 6.78 17.08 2.17
CA PHE A 254 7.89 16.84 1.24
C PHE A 254 9.23 17.31 1.80
N ALA A 255 9.29 18.44 2.50
CA ALA A 255 10.52 18.88 3.18
C ALA A 255 10.98 17.87 4.23
N ARG A 256 10.06 17.26 4.99
CA ARG A 256 10.33 16.16 5.94
C ARG A 256 10.79 14.87 5.26
N MET A 257 10.60 14.77 3.95
CA MET A 257 11.06 13.66 3.10
C MET A 257 12.22 14.06 2.17
N ALA A 258 12.98 15.08 2.54
CA ALA A 258 14.18 15.57 1.85
C ALA A 258 13.95 16.23 0.48
N MET A 259 12.72 16.66 0.17
CA MET A 259 12.40 17.33 -1.08
C MET A 259 12.16 18.82 -0.85
N ASN A 260 12.87 19.67 -1.60
CA ASN A 260 12.63 21.10 -1.64
C ASN A 260 11.46 21.45 -2.58
N ASP A 261 11.12 22.74 -2.70
CA ASP A 261 9.98 23.20 -3.52
C ASP A 261 10.10 22.79 -5.01
N GLU A 262 11.29 22.88 -5.61
CA GLU A 262 11.51 22.50 -7.02
C GLU A 262 11.33 21.00 -7.23
N GLU A 263 11.95 20.19 -6.37
CA GLU A 263 11.84 18.72 -6.40
C GLU A 263 10.39 18.27 -6.18
N THR A 264 9.69 18.93 -5.25
CA THR A 264 8.29 18.64 -4.94
C THR A 264 7.38 18.87 -6.14
N VAL A 265 7.50 20.03 -6.79
CA VAL A 265 6.70 20.34 -7.99
C VAL A 265 7.04 19.38 -9.13
N ALA A 266 8.32 19.08 -9.35
CA ALA A 266 8.76 18.15 -10.38
C ALA A 266 8.23 16.74 -10.15
N LEU A 267 8.24 16.23 -8.92
CA LEU A 267 7.73 14.91 -8.57
C LEU A 267 6.21 14.80 -8.76
N ILE A 268 5.46 15.78 -8.27
CA ILE A 268 3.99 15.76 -8.37
C ILE A 268 3.57 15.90 -9.85
N ALA A 269 4.09 16.89 -10.57
CA ALA A 269 3.74 17.10 -11.97
C ALA A 269 4.23 15.95 -12.87
N GLY A 270 5.47 15.48 -12.66
CA GLY A 270 6.04 14.36 -13.40
C GLY A 270 5.28 13.06 -13.15
N GLY A 271 4.96 12.74 -11.89
CA GLY A 271 4.17 11.56 -11.54
C GLY A 271 2.76 11.61 -12.12
N HIS A 272 2.05 12.72 -11.95
CA HIS A 272 0.68 12.89 -12.43
C HIS A 272 0.56 13.13 -13.95
N THR A 273 1.67 13.16 -14.68
CA THR A 273 1.65 13.06 -16.15
C THR A 273 1.14 11.69 -16.62
N PHE A 274 1.24 10.66 -15.77
CA PHE A 274 0.91 9.29 -16.10
C PHE A 274 -0.34 8.79 -15.35
N GLY A 275 -1.18 8.03 -16.05
CA GLY A 275 -2.26 7.26 -15.44
C GLY A 275 -3.48 8.06 -15.03
N LYS A 276 -4.12 7.62 -13.95
CA LYS A 276 -5.40 8.13 -13.44
C LYS A 276 -5.64 7.65 -12.01
N THR A 277 -6.62 8.26 -11.34
CA THR A 277 -7.18 7.75 -10.07
C THR A 277 -8.34 6.78 -10.32
N HIS A 278 -8.82 6.10 -9.27
CA HIS A 278 -9.91 5.12 -9.34
C HIS A 278 -10.93 5.37 -8.22
N GLY A 279 -12.15 5.73 -8.59
CA GLY A 279 -13.28 5.99 -7.68
C GLY A 279 -14.61 5.78 -8.39
N ALA A 280 -14.78 4.60 -9.01
CA ALA A 280 -15.88 4.32 -9.94
C ALA A 280 -17.23 4.01 -9.26
N GLY A 281 -17.23 3.69 -7.97
CA GLY A 281 -18.41 3.27 -7.23
C GLY A 281 -18.32 3.64 -5.76
N ASP A 282 -19.30 3.19 -4.99
CA ASP A 282 -19.40 3.46 -3.56
C ASP A 282 -18.22 2.82 -2.78
N PRO A 283 -17.42 3.62 -2.04
CA PRO A 283 -16.35 3.10 -1.18
C PRO A 283 -16.82 2.08 -0.15
N SER A 284 -18.10 2.07 0.24
CA SER A 284 -18.67 1.11 1.20
C SER A 284 -18.65 -0.34 0.68
N LEU A 285 -18.53 -0.52 -0.64
CA LEU A 285 -18.43 -1.83 -1.29
C LEU A 285 -17.01 -2.39 -1.30
N VAL A 286 -16.02 -1.62 -0.82
CA VAL A 286 -14.63 -2.07 -0.73
C VAL A 286 -14.43 -2.85 0.56
N GLY A 287 -14.10 -4.13 0.41
CA GLY A 287 -13.80 -5.03 1.51
C GLY A 287 -12.47 -4.74 2.21
N THR A 288 -12.12 -5.62 3.16
CA THR A 288 -10.96 -5.43 4.04
C THR A 288 -9.63 -5.39 3.28
N GLU A 289 -8.70 -4.59 3.82
CA GLU A 289 -7.30 -4.51 3.46
C GLU A 289 -6.58 -5.88 3.58
N PRO A 290 -5.39 -6.06 2.96
CA PRO A 290 -4.71 -7.36 2.90
C PRO A 290 -4.51 -8.10 4.23
N GLU A 291 -4.10 -7.43 5.31
CA GLU A 291 -3.93 -8.08 6.62
C GLU A 291 -5.27 -8.45 7.28
N GLY A 292 -6.37 -7.83 6.86
CA GLY A 292 -7.73 -8.15 7.30
C GLY A 292 -8.49 -9.07 6.34
N CYS A 293 -7.86 -9.52 5.24
CA CYS A 293 -8.56 -10.27 4.20
C CYS A 293 -8.76 -11.76 4.58
N PRO A 294 -9.83 -12.41 4.08
CA PRO A 294 -9.98 -13.85 4.21
C PRO A 294 -8.85 -14.63 3.52
N VAL A 295 -8.48 -15.79 4.06
CA VAL A 295 -7.38 -16.64 3.55
C VAL A 295 -7.53 -16.98 2.06
N GLN A 296 -8.76 -17.17 1.58
CA GLN A 296 -9.01 -17.48 0.17
C GLN A 296 -8.64 -16.35 -0.80
N HIS A 297 -8.46 -15.11 -0.32
CA HIS A 297 -7.94 -14.01 -1.14
C HIS A 297 -6.42 -14.05 -1.32
N GLN A 298 -5.72 -14.96 -0.64
CA GLN A 298 -4.28 -15.21 -0.80
C GLN A 298 -3.44 -13.93 -0.65
N GLY A 299 -3.75 -13.14 0.38
CA GLY A 299 -3.04 -11.90 0.71
C GLY A 299 -3.36 -10.72 -0.20
N LEU A 300 -4.42 -10.78 -1.01
CA LEU A 300 -4.98 -9.63 -1.71
C LEU A 300 -6.17 -9.05 -0.93
N GLY A 301 -6.21 -7.74 -0.80
CA GLY A 301 -7.24 -7.00 -0.07
C GLY A 301 -8.09 -6.14 -0.99
N TRP A 302 -8.94 -5.31 -0.37
CA TRP A 302 -9.79 -4.33 -1.05
C TRP A 302 -10.59 -4.94 -2.20
N LYS A 303 -11.11 -6.17 -1.98
CA LYS A 303 -12.05 -6.79 -2.91
C LYS A 303 -13.27 -5.90 -2.98
N ASN A 304 -13.66 -5.48 -4.17
CA ASN A 304 -14.81 -4.63 -4.33
C ASN A 304 -16.02 -5.53 -4.72
N GLU A 305 -17.23 -5.06 -4.44
CA GLU A 305 -18.47 -5.73 -4.84
C GLU A 305 -19.18 -4.97 -5.97
N PHE A 306 -18.61 -3.85 -6.40
CA PHE A 306 -19.12 -3.02 -7.48
C PHE A 306 -18.75 -3.58 -8.87
N GLY A 307 -19.73 -4.23 -9.50
CA GLY A 307 -19.56 -4.75 -10.86
C GLY A 307 -18.56 -5.91 -10.90
N SER A 308 -17.46 -5.73 -11.64
CA SER A 308 -16.43 -6.77 -11.81
C SER A 308 -15.24 -6.66 -10.86
N GLY A 309 -15.10 -5.55 -10.14
CA GLY A 309 -13.95 -5.31 -9.25
C GLY A 309 -14.28 -5.71 -7.84
#